data_AF-I7G1T6-F1
#
_entry.id   AF-I7G1T6-F1
#
_cell.length_a   1.000
_cell.length_b   1.000
_cell.length_c   1.000
_cell.angle_alpha   90.00
_cell.angle_beta   90.00
_cell.angle_gamma   90.00
#
_symmetry.space_group_name_H-M   'P 1'
#
loop_
_entity.id
_entity.type
_entity.pdbx_description
1 polymer ?
#
loop_
_entity_poly.entity_id
_entity_poly.type
_entity_poly.pdbx_seq_one_letter_code
_entity_poly.pdbx_strand_id
1 'polypeptide(L)'
;MTACLADLETIATAYVRQVRTLTGYANSVVSDDDLHQTARTTLRLLFEMIKGEDRLAELQEYSENIGRRRARQQVPLESLLRAVRMDFPFIWEALSAHTAGGASAISDSVVWIWNAVERHTTNVQTGYLDEISRVNAELELERNFLLRQLLSEGSRDPQLHRQAAAALGLPADGEFVVVVSGDQSSTPTNSHGRSPTAPLGHRYYSSKVSSSPSSPQTRCNLRQRGFCSTSRLGSRLPRAASPR
;
A
#
# COMPACT_ATOMS: atom_id res chain seq x y z
N MET A 1 -17.77 -31.37 13.85
CA MET A 1 -17.47 -29.94 14.08
C MET A 1 -16.70 -29.66 15.37
N THR A 2 -17.12 -30.16 16.54
CA THR A 2 -16.36 -29.96 17.80
C THR A 2 -14.91 -30.44 17.68
N ALA A 3 -14.68 -31.54 16.97
CA ALA A 3 -13.34 -32.03 16.64
C ALA A 3 -12.57 -31.08 15.70
N CYS A 4 -13.21 -30.41 14.74
CA CYS A 4 -12.55 -29.47 13.82
C CYS A 4 -12.05 -28.24 14.59
N LEU A 5 -12.81 -27.79 15.59
CA LEU A 5 -12.40 -26.72 16.50
C LEU A 5 -11.27 -27.16 17.45
N ALA A 6 -11.19 -28.45 17.79
CA ALA A 6 -10.09 -28.99 18.58
C ALA A 6 -8.78 -29.06 17.78
N ASP A 7 -8.86 -29.34 16.48
CA ASP A 7 -7.70 -29.40 15.57
C ASP A 7 -7.27 -28.03 15.01
N LEU A 8 -7.92 -26.95 15.44
CA LEU A 8 -7.73 -25.60 14.91
C LEU A 8 -6.27 -25.14 14.94
N GLU A 9 -5.51 -25.47 16.00
CA GLU A 9 -4.09 -25.15 16.11
C GLU A 9 -3.25 -25.85 15.03
N THR A 10 -3.52 -27.13 14.79
CA THR A 10 -2.85 -27.92 13.75
C THR A 10 -3.15 -27.37 12.37
N ILE A 11 -4.42 -27.03 12.12
CA ILE A 11 -4.86 -26.46 10.84
C ILE A 11 -4.22 -25.08 10.62
N ALA A 12 -4.23 -24.20 11.63
CA ALA A 12 -3.62 -22.88 11.56
C ALA A 12 -2.10 -22.97 11.31
N THR A 13 -1.41 -23.89 11.98
CA THR A 13 0.02 -24.16 11.74
C THR A 13 0.28 -24.62 10.30
N ALA A 14 -0.55 -25.53 9.78
CA ALA A 14 -0.43 -26.00 8.40
C ALA A 14 -0.70 -24.86 7.39
N TYR A 15 -1.69 -24.02 7.66
CA TYR A 15 -2.00 -22.83 6.86
C TYR A 15 -0.82 -21.87 6.78
N VAL A 16 -0.17 -21.54 7.90
CA VAL A 16 1.00 -20.64 7.93
C VAL A 16 2.12 -21.17 7.03
N ARG A 17 2.42 -22.49 7.11
CA ARG A 17 3.41 -23.10 6.23
C ARG A 17 3.07 -22.92 4.75
N GLN A 18 1.80 -23.07 4.39
CA GLN A 18 1.36 -22.90 3.01
C GLN A 18 1.43 -21.42 2.57
N VAL A 19 1.01 -20.48 3.41
CA VAL A 19 1.10 -19.03 3.12
C VAL A 19 2.53 -18.60 2.86
N ARG A 20 3.50 -19.14 3.62
CA ARG A 20 4.93 -18.82 3.45
C ARG A 20 5.52 -19.26 2.11
N THR A 21 4.85 -20.16 1.38
CA THR A 21 5.25 -20.51 0.01
C THR A 21 4.90 -19.42 -1.02
N LEU A 22 4.02 -18.48 -0.68
CA LEU A 22 3.62 -17.40 -1.58
C LEU A 22 4.69 -16.31 -1.61
N THR A 23 5.11 -15.89 -2.81
CA THR A 23 6.18 -14.89 -3.00
C THR A 23 5.97 -13.60 -2.20
N GLY A 24 4.73 -13.11 -2.09
CA GLY A 24 4.41 -11.89 -1.33
C GLY A 24 4.43 -12.05 0.20
N TYR A 25 4.54 -13.27 0.72
CA TYR A 25 4.67 -13.57 2.15
C TYR A 25 6.03 -14.15 2.54
N ALA A 26 6.76 -14.77 1.60
CA ALA A 26 8.07 -15.35 1.87
C ALA A 26 9.07 -14.32 2.42
N ASN A 27 9.01 -13.08 1.93
CA ASN A 27 9.90 -11.98 2.32
C ASN A 27 9.17 -10.80 2.97
N SER A 28 7.97 -11.02 3.53
CA SER A 28 7.19 -9.95 4.14
C SER A 28 7.58 -9.69 5.60
N VAL A 29 7.22 -8.51 6.10
CA VAL A 29 7.41 -8.12 7.52
C VAL A 29 6.41 -8.77 8.47
N VAL A 30 5.47 -9.57 7.96
CA VAL A 30 4.44 -10.24 8.76
C VAL A 30 5.08 -11.40 9.52
N SER A 31 4.89 -11.48 10.83
CA SER A 31 5.42 -12.59 11.65
C SER A 31 4.60 -13.86 11.50
N ASP A 32 5.20 -15.02 11.79
CA ASP A 32 4.47 -16.30 11.83
C ASP A 32 3.36 -16.29 12.89
N ASP A 33 3.60 -15.65 14.04
CA ASP A 33 2.59 -15.52 15.10
C ASP A 33 1.37 -14.70 14.64
N ASP A 34 1.57 -13.62 13.88
CA ASP A 34 0.47 -12.81 13.31
C ASP A 34 -0.30 -13.64 12.28
N LEU A 35 0.39 -14.37 11.39
CA LEU A 35 -0.25 -15.28 10.44
C LEU A 35 -1.04 -16.38 11.16
N HIS A 36 -0.46 -16.99 12.20
CA HIS A 36 -1.08 -18.04 12.96
C HIS A 36 -2.34 -17.56 13.69
N GLN A 37 -2.26 -16.44 14.40
CA GLN A 37 -3.40 -15.85 15.10
C GLN A 37 -4.51 -15.42 14.13
N THR A 38 -4.12 -14.90 12.96
CA THR A 38 -5.05 -14.56 11.88
C THR A 38 -5.78 -15.80 11.38
N ALA A 39 -5.04 -16.84 11.01
CA ALA A 39 -5.61 -18.10 10.51
C ALA A 39 -6.52 -18.76 11.55
N ARG A 40 -6.05 -18.91 12.79
CA ARG A 40 -6.82 -19.47 13.91
C ARG A 40 -8.15 -18.73 14.09
N THR A 41 -8.13 -17.40 14.11
CA THR A 41 -9.34 -16.60 14.35
C THR A 41 -10.32 -16.70 13.19
N THR A 42 -9.86 -16.53 11.94
CA THR A 42 -10.71 -16.61 10.76
C THR A 42 -11.32 -18.01 10.60
N LEU A 43 -10.52 -19.07 10.71
CA LEU A 43 -10.98 -20.45 10.59
C LEU A 43 -12.00 -20.80 11.69
N ARG A 44 -11.77 -20.35 12.94
CA ARG A 44 -12.75 -20.50 14.02
C ARG A 44 -14.09 -19.87 13.66
N LEU A 45 -14.09 -18.61 13.21
CA LEU A 45 -15.31 -17.89 12.85
C LEU A 45 -16.05 -18.58 11.72
N LEU A 46 -15.33 -19.03 10.68
CA LEU A 46 -15.91 -19.79 9.58
C LEU A 46 -16.52 -21.12 10.07
N PHE A 47 -15.82 -21.89 10.92
CA PHE A 47 -16.37 -23.11 11.51
C PHE A 47 -17.60 -22.87 12.37
N GLU A 48 -17.62 -21.81 13.18
CA GLU A 48 -18.78 -21.41 13.98
C GLU A 48 -19.97 -21.04 13.08
N MET A 49 -19.76 -20.31 11.98
CA MET A 49 -20.80 -20.06 11.00
C MET A 49 -21.31 -21.36 10.37
N ILE A 50 -20.43 -22.31 10.06
CA ILE A 50 -20.83 -23.62 9.50
C ILE A 50 -21.69 -24.41 10.50
N LYS A 51 -21.56 -24.18 11.81
CA LYS A 51 -22.46 -24.73 12.84
C LYS A 51 -23.83 -24.08 12.88
N GLY A 52 -24.04 -22.99 12.16
CA GLY A 52 -25.23 -22.15 12.24
C GLY A 52 -25.16 -21.07 13.33
N GLU A 53 -23.97 -20.77 13.87
CA GLU A 53 -23.82 -19.62 14.77
C GLU A 53 -23.76 -18.33 13.96
N ASP A 54 -24.42 -17.27 14.44
CA ASP A 54 -24.32 -15.95 13.80
C ASP A 54 -23.01 -15.26 14.19
N ARG A 55 -22.05 -15.30 13.26
CA ARG A 55 -20.74 -14.62 13.36
C ARG A 55 -20.50 -13.67 12.20
N LEU A 56 -21.54 -13.31 11.45
CA LEU A 56 -21.37 -12.57 10.20
C LEU A 56 -20.70 -11.21 10.41
N ALA A 57 -21.16 -10.45 11.41
CA ALA A 57 -20.62 -9.13 11.74
C ALA A 57 -19.17 -9.22 12.27
N GLU A 58 -18.89 -10.17 13.16
CA GLU A 58 -17.55 -10.39 13.72
C GLU A 58 -16.55 -10.80 12.63
N LEU A 59 -16.94 -11.72 11.74
CA LEU A 59 -16.12 -12.10 10.59
C LEU A 59 -15.88 -10.90 9.67
N GLN A 60 -16.92 -10.11 9.37
CA GLN A 60 -16.75 -8.92 8.52
C GLN A 60 -15.73 -7.94 9.11
N GLU A 61 -15.90 -7.52 10.37
CA GLU A 61 -15.00 -6.57 11.02
C GLU A 61 -13.55 -7.10 11.05
N TYR A 62 -13.39 -8.38 11.40
CA TYR A 62 -12.08 -9.02 11.44
C TYR A 62 -11.42 -9.09 10.06
N SER A 63 -12.20 -9.43 9.03
CA SER A 63 -11.75 -9.49 7.62
C SER A 63 -11.23 -8.15 7.15
N GLU A 64 -12.00 -7.09 7.36
CA GLU A 64 -11.60 -5.74 6.97
C GLU A 64 -10.33 -5.31 7.72
N ASN A 65 -10.20 -5.66 9.00
CA ASN A 65 -9.00 -5.38 9.78
C ASN A 65 -7.77 -6.12 9.26
N ILE A 66 -7.92 -7.38 8.81
CA ILE A 66 -6.83 -8.10 8.12
C ILE A 66 -6.38 -7.31 6.90
N GLY A 67 -7.33 -6.89 6.06
CA GLY A 67 -7.07 -6.06 4.87
C GLY A 67 -6.27 -4.80 5.20
N ARG A 68 -6.74 -4.01 6.18
CA ARG A 68 -6.06 -2.79 6.64
C ARG A 68 -4.64 -3.06 7.13
N ARG A 69 -4.45 -4.06 7.98
CA ARG A 69 -3.11 -4.40 8.52
C ARG A 69 -2.15 -4.84 7.41
N ARG A 70 -2.61 -5.67 6.48
CA ARG A 70 -1.77 -6.21 5.40
C ARG A 70 -1.41 -5.13 4.36
N ALA A 71 -2.29 -4.15 4.13
CA ALA A 71 -1.98 -2.95 3.35
C ALA A 71 -0.86 -2.12 4.01
N ARG A 72 -0.95 -1.85 5.32
CA ARG A 72 0.12 -1.14 6.08
C ARG A 72 1.45 -1.88 6.08
N GLN A 73 1.40 -3.21 6.11
CA GLN A 73 2.57 -4.09 6.02
C GLN A 73 3.08 -4.26 4.58
N GLN A 74 2.49 -3.56 3.60
CA GLN A 74 2.87 -3.59 2.18
C GLN A 74 2.84 -4.99 1.56
N VAL A 75 1.96 -5.87 2.04
CA VAL A 75 1.74 -7.18 1.41
C VAL A 75 0.99 -6.95 0.09
N PRO A 76 1.48 -7.48 -1.05
CA PRO A 76 0.76 -7.32 -2.32
C PRO A 76 -0.65 -7.89 -2.25
N LEU A 77 -1.65 -7.12 -2.71
CA LEU A 77 -3.07 -7.51 -2.67
C LEU A 77 -3.31 -8.92 -3.25
N GLU A 78 -2.73 -9.21 -4.41
CA GLU A 78 -2.87 -10.54 -5.05
C GLU A 78 -2.33 -11.69 -4.17
N SER A 79 -1.26 -11.46 -3.42
CA SER A 79 -0.72 -12.45 -2.50
C SER A 79 -1.63 -12.63 -1.29
N LEU A 80 -2.18 -11.53 -0.76
CA LEU A 80 -3.17 -11.56 0.31
C LEU A 80 -4.43 -12.33 -0.10
N LEU A 81 -5.04 -11.98 -1.23
CA LEU A 81 -6.26 -12.65 -1.69
C LEU A 81 -6.02 -14.12 -2.05
N ARG A 82 -4.82 -14.47 -2.53
CA ARG A 82 -4.45 -15.87 -2.72
C ARG A 82 -4.35 -16.61 -1.40
N ALA A 83 -3.74 -16.00 -0.37
CA ALA A 83 -3.64 -16.60 0.95
C ALA A 83 -5.04 -16.87 1.54
N VAL A 84 -5.90 -15.84 1.55
CA VAL A 84 -7.26 -15.92 2.09
C VAL A 84 -8.10 -17.00 1.40
N ARG A 85 -8.01 -17.14 0.08
CA ARG A 85 -8.76 -18.20 -0.64
C ARG A 85 -8.29 -19.62 -0.28
N MET A 86 -7.12 -19.80 0.33
CA MET A 86 -6.69 -21.11 0.82
C MET A 86 -7.49 -21.58 2.03
N ASP A 87 -8.26 -20.70 2.70
CA ASP A 87 -9.12 -21.10 3.82
C ASP A 87 -10.08 -22.24 3.43
N PHE A 88 -10.60 -22.22 2.19
CA PHE A 88 -11.55 -23.22 1.71
C PHE A 88 -10.99 -24.66 1.72
N PRO A 89 -9.84 -24.97 1.07
CA PRO A 89 -9.22 -26.29 1.16
C PRO A 89 -9.03 -26.80 2.61
N PHE A 90 -8.52 -25.96 3.52
CA PHE A 90 -8.29 -26.36 4.91
C PHE A 90 -9.60 -26.67 5.64
N ILE A 91 -10.64 -25.86 5.43
CA ILE A 91 -11.98 -26.10 5.98
C ILE A 91 -12.54 -27.40 5.41
N TRP A 92 -12.46 -27.60 4.10
CA TRP A 92 -13.02 -28.76 3.42
C TRP A 92 -12.37 -30.08 3.87
N GLU A 93 -11.04 -30.09 3.97
CA GLU A 93 -10.28 -31.24 4.47
C GLU A 93 -10.63 -31.57 5.92
N ALA A 94 -10.67 -30.56 6.80
CA ALA A 94 -11.02 -30.74 8.20
C ALA A 94 -12.44 -31.27 8.39
N LEU A 95 -13.42 -30.76 7.63
CA LEU A 95 -14.80 -31.25 7.69
C LEU A 95 -14.92 -32.68 7.16
N SER A 96 -14.27 -32.96 6.03
CA SER A 96 -14.29 -34.29 5.40
C SER A 96 -13.68 -35.34 6.32
N ALA A 97 -12.57 -35.02 7.00
CA ALA A 97 -11.89 -35.95 7.90
C ALA A 97 -12.72 -36.32 9.15
N HIS A 98 -13.67 -35.48 9.55
CA HIS A 98 -14.40 -35.61 10.81
C HIS A 98 -15.89 -35.88 10.64
N THR A 99 -16.35 -36.10 9.41
CA THR A 99 -17.74 -36.41 9.11
C THR A 99 -17.87 -37.88 8.72
N ALA A 100 -18.82 -38.59 9.34
CA ALA A 100 -19.14 -39.95 8.94
C ALA A 100 -19.67 -39.95 7.50
N GLY A 101 -19.07 -40.74 6.61
CA GLY A 101 -19.33 -40.68 5.17
C GLY A 101 -18.45 -39.68 4.40
N GLY A 102 -17.55 -38.98 5.09
CA GLY A 102 -16.51 -38.14 4.51
C GLY A 102 -17.05 -36.97 3.69
N ALA A 103 -16.32 -36.60 2.64
CA ALA A 103 -16.69 -35.50 1.73
C ALA A 103 -18.08 -35.67 1.09
N SER A 104 -18.50 -36.92 0.83
CA SER A 104 -19.82 -37.19 0.23
C SER A 104 -20.97 -36.80 1.16
N ALA A 105 -20.77 -36.80 2.47
CA ALA A 105 -21.80 -36.43 3.44
C ALA A 105 -22.01 -34.91 3.56
N ILE A 106 -21.07 -34.12 3.04
CA ILE A 106 -21.08 -32.65 3.14
C ILE A 106 -21.12 -31.95 1.77
N SER A 107 -21.28 -32.71 0.67
CA SER A 107 -21.29 -32.18 -0.71
C SER A 107 -22.33 -31.09 -0.90
N ASP A 108 -23.52 -31.26 -0.33
CA ASP A 108 -24.63 -30.32 -0.50
C ASP A 108 -24.35 -28.97 0.18
N SER A 109 -23.43 -28.95 1.14
CA SER A 109 -23.00 -27.73 1.85
C SER A 109 -21.86 -26.98 1.16
N VAL A 110 -21.24 -27.57 0.12
CA VAL A 110 -20.01 -27.02 -0.50
C VAL A 110 -20.18 -25.60 -1.01
N VAL A 111 -21.31 -25.32 -1.68
CA VAL A 111 -21.61 -24.00 -2.26
C VAL A 111 -21.75 -22.96 -1.17
N TRP A 112 -22.38 -23.32 -0.05
CA TRP A 112 -22.57 -22.42 1.07
C TRP A 112 -21.23 -22.12 1.77
N ILE A 113 -20.38 -23.13 2.00
CA ILE A 113 -19.03 -22.96 2.57
C ILE A 113 -18.17 -22.07 1.67
N TRP A 114 -18.19 -22.33 0.36
CA TRP A 114 -17.51 -21.50 -0.63
C TRP A 114 -17.95 -20.04 -0.55
N ASN A 115 -19.27 -19.78 -0.53
CA ASN A 115 -19.80 -18.42 -0.42
C ASN A 115 -19.39 -17.71 0.88
N ALA A 116 -19.24 -18.43 1.99
CA ALA A 116 -18.75 -17.85 3.24
C ALA A 116 -17.28 -17.39 3.11
N VAL A 117 -16.43 -18.21 2.48
CA VAL A 117 -15.02 -17.87 2.20
C VAL A 117 -14.90 -16.72 1.19
N GLU A 118 -15.73 -16.70 0.14
CA GLU A 118 -15.70 -15.60 -0.84
C GLU A 118 -16.16 -14.27 -0.22
N ARG A 119 -17.13 -14.31 0.70
CA ARG A 119 -17.53 -13.13 1.48
C ARG A 119 -16.39 -12.63 2.37
N HIS A 120 -15.71 -13.55 3.07
CA HIS A 120 -14.51 -13.23 3.84
C HIS A 120 -13.45 -12.56 2.95
N THR A 121 -13.15 -13.14 1.79
CA THR A 121 -12.21 -12.61 0.80
C THR A 121 -12.57 -11.19 0.33
N THR A 122 -13.86 -10.97 0.03
CA THR A 122 -14.35 -9.64 -0.38
C THR A 122 -14.17 -8.60 0.72
N ASN A 123 -14.48 -8.94 1.98
CA ASN A 123 -14.32 -8.02 3.09
C ASN A 123 -12.84 -7.70 3.38
N VAL A 124 -11.94 -8.68 3.22
CA VAL A 124 -10.48 -8.43 3.27
C VAL A 124 -10.05 -7.47 2.18
N GLN A 125 -10.55 -7.65 0.95
CA GLN A 125 -10.25 -6.75 -0.16
C GLN A 125 -10.74 -5.32 0.11
N THR A 126 -11.96 -5.17 0.61
CA THR A 126 -12.54 -3.86 0.98
C THR A 126 -11.64 -3.16 2.00
N GLY A 127 -11.33 -3.80 3.13
CA GLY A 127 -10.47 -3.20 4.15
C GLY A 127 -9.07 -2.84 3.65
N TYR A 128 -8.52 -3.60 2.71
CA TYR A 128 -7.25 -3.28 2.06
C TYR A 128 -7.35 -2.00 1.23
N LEU A 129 -8.35 -1.92 0.33
CA LEU A 129 -8.51 -0.78 -0.58
C LEU A 129 -8.89 0.51 0.16
N ASP A 130 -9.70 0.39 1.22
CA ASP A 130 -10.05 1.51 2.09
C ASP A 130 -8.80 2.08 2.77
N GLU A 131 -7.89 1.22 3.24
CA GLU A 131 -6.64 1.66 3.86
C GLU A 131 -5.72 2.36 2.86
N ILE A 132 -5.57 1.82 1.64
CA ILE A 132 -4.80 2.48 0.58
C ILE A 132 -5.39 3.86 0.27
N SER A 133 -6.72 3.94 0.17
CA SER A 133 -7.42 5.20 -0.10
C SER A 133 -7.23 6.21 1.03
N ARG A 134 -7.31 5.77 2.30
CA ARG A 134 -7.07 6.59 3.49
C ARG A 134 -5.65 7.16 3.51
N VAL A 135 -4.64 6.31 3.29
CA VAL A 135 -3.23 6.73 3.27
C VAL A 135 -2.97 7.73 2.15
N ASN A 136 -3.52 7.49 0.96
CA ASN A 136 -3.39 8.43 -0.17
C ASN A 136 -4.07 9.77 0.12
N ALA A 137 -5.25 9.77 0.75
CA ALA A 137 -5.94 11.00 1.14
C ALA A 137 -5.14 11.80 2.18
N GLU A 138 -4.51 11.13 3.14
CA GLU A 138 -3.63 11.78 4.13
C GLU A 138 -2.41 12.44 3.48
N LEU A 139 -1.77 11.74 2.54
CA LEU A 139 -0.63 12.28 1.77
C LEU A 139 -1.04 13.50 0.92
N GLU A 140 -2.20 13.45 0.27
CA GLU A 140 -2.72 14.58 -0.51
C GLU A 140 -3.08 15.78 0.37
N LEU A 141 -3.62 15.57 1.57
CA LEU A 141 -3.89 16.64 2.53
C LEU A 141 -2.58 17.31 3.00
N GLU A 142 -1.56 16.53 3.33
CA GLU A 142 -0.23 17.02 3.72
C GLU A 142 0.40 17.83 2.58
N ARG A 143 0.37 17.31 1.35
CA ARG A 143 0.87 17.98 0.16
C ARG A 143 0.16 19.32 -0.08
N ASN A 144 -1.17 19.34 0.01
CA ASN A 144 -1.96 20.55 -0.17
C ASN A 144 -1.71 21.58 0.93
N PHE A 145 -1.51 21.14 2.17
CA PHE A 145 -1.15 22.02 3.29
C PHE A 145 0.20 22.70 3.04
N LEU A 146 1.23 21.92 2.67
CA LEU A 146 2.56 22.45 2.36
C LEU A 146 2.55 23.40 1.17
N LEU A 147 1.79 23.10 0.11
CA LEU A 147 1.61 24.00 -1.04
C LEU A 147 0.96 25.32 -0.64
N ARG A 148 -0.09 25.30 0.19
CA ARG A 148 -0.73 26.52 0.68
C ARG A 148 0.22 27.35 1.52
N GLN A 149 1.05 26.71 2.35
CA GLN A 149 2.03 27.43 3.17
C GLN A 149 3.14 28.05 2.32
N LEU A 150 3.64 27.34 1.30
CA LEU A 150 4.58 27.90 0.33
C LEU A 150 4.03 29.12 -0.42
N LEU A 151 2.77 29.07 -0.83
CA LEU A 151 2.11 30.13 -1.60
C LEU A 151 1.59 31.27 -0.71
N SER A 152 1.66 31.13 0.62
CA SER A 152 1.24 32.19 1.55
C SER A 152 2.25 33.35 1.56
N GLU A 153 1.74 34.58 1.56
CA GLU A 153 2.56 35.78 1.62
C GLU A 153 3.40 35.78 2.91
N GLY A 154 4.73 35.84 2.77
CA GLY A 154 5.65 35.94 3.91
C GLY A 154 6.40 34.65 4.28
N SER A 155 6.17 33.53 3.58
CA SER A 155 7.00 32.32 3.76
C SER A 155 8.44 32.56 3.28
N ARG A 156 9.36 32.84 4.22
CA ARG A 156 10.82 32.89 3.98
C ARG A 156 11.58 31.82 4.74
N ASP A 157 10.88 30.87 5.37
CA ASP A 157 11.52 29.80 6.13
C ASP A 157 12.19 28.78 5.19
N PRO A 158 13.54 28.69 5.16
CA PRO A 158 14.24 27.74 4.30
C PRO A 158 13.98 26.28 4.69
N GLN A 159 13.57 26.02 5.93
CA GLN A 159 13.20 24.67 6.36
C GLN A 159 11.87 24.26 5.74
N LEU A 160 10.87 25.14 5.75
CA LEU A 160 9.60 24.91 5.06
C LEU A 160 9.81 24.66 3.57
N HIS A 161 10.66 25.44 2.90
CA HIS A 161 10.95 25.25 1.47
C HIS A 161 11.52 23.85 1.18
N ARG A 162 12.45 23.37 2.01
CA ARG A 162 13.01 22.02 1.86
C ARG A 162 11.98 20.92 2.13
N GLN A 163 11.14 21.09 3.14
CA GLN A 163 10.07 20.14 3.48
C GLN A 163 9.04 20.05 2.36
N ALA A 164 8.60 21.19 1.84
CA ALA A 164 7.63 21.23 0.75
C ALA A 164 8.22 20.71 -0.57
N ALA A 165 9.48 21.01 -0.89
CA ALA A 165 10.16 20.44 -2.05
C ALA A 165 10.23 18.91 -1.96
N ALA A 166 10.60 18.35 -0.79
CA ALA A 166 10.63 16.92 -0.56
C ALA A 166 9.24 16.27 -0.70
N ALA A 167 8.20 16.85 -0.07
CA ALA A 167 6.84 16.35 -0.14
C ALA A 167 6.23 16.43 -1.57
N LEU A 168 6.68 17.40 -2.37
CA LEU A 168 6.25 17.58 -3.76
C LEU A 168 7.07 16.78 -4.77
N GLY A 169 8.16 16.12 -4.33
CA GLY A 169 9.10 15.43 -5.22
C GLY A 169 9.86 16.38 -6.16
N LEU A 170 10.06 17.63 -5.73
CA LEU A 170 10.73 18.69 -6.50
C LEU A 170 12.13 18.98 -5.94
N PRO A 171 13.10 19.39 -6.78
CA PRO A 171 14.39 19.88 -6.30
C PRO A 171 14.24 21.20 -5.52
N ALA A 172 14.83 21.30 -4.32
CA ALA A 172 14.68 22.48 -3.46
C ALA A 172 15.18 23.79 -4.10
N ASP A 173 16.22 23.72 -4.92
CA ASP A 173 16.84 24.87 -5.60
C ASP A 173 16.54 24.87 -7.12
N GLY A 174 15.44 24.25 -7.54
CA GLY A 174 15.02 24.21 -8.94
C GLY A 174 14.34 25.51 -9.41
N GLU A 175 14.42 25.79 -10.71
CA GLU A 175 13.56 26.80 -11.34
C GLU A 175 12.22 26.18 -11.72
N PHE A 176 11.12 26.79 -11.30
CA PHE A 176 9.77 26.30 -11.51
C PHE A 176 8.89 27.32 -12.21
N VAL A 177 8.04 26.85 -13.12
CA VAL A 177 6.96 27.66 -13.72
C VAL A 177 5.67 27.38 -12.96
N VAL A 178 5.07 28.42 -12.38
CA VAL A 178 3.76 28.33 -11.73
C VAL A 178 2.68 28.75 -12.71
N VAL A 179 1.72 27.87 -12.95
CA VAL A 179 0.54 28.16 -13.78
C VAL A 179 -0.67 28.25 -12.85
N VAL A 180 -1.35 29.40 -12.85
CA VAL A 180 -2.59 29.61 -12.08
C VAL A 180 -3.75 29.60 -13.07
N SER A 181 -4.73 28.72 -12.82
CA SER A 181 -6.00 28.72 -13.54
C SER A 181 -7.10 29.16 -12.59
N GLY A 182 -7.78 30.26 -12.90
CA GLY A 182 -8.96 30.70 -12.16
C GLY A 182 -10.22 30.03 -12.71
N ASP A 183 -11.08 29.52 -11.83
CA ASP A 183 -12.43 29.11 -12.21
C ASP A 183 -13.25 30.39 -12.43
N GLN A 184 -13.63 30.65 -13.69
CA GLN A 184 -14.50 31.77 -14.01
C GLN A 184 -15.94 31.36 -13.74
N SER A 185 -16.31 31.15 -12.48
CA SER A 185 -17.72 31.15 -12.09
C SER A 185 -18.23 32.59 -12.22
N SER A 186 -18.67 32.94 -13.42
CA SER A 186 -19.25 34.23 -13.76
C SER A 186 -20.47 34.50 -12.86
N THR A 187 -20.36 35.47 -11.96
CA THR A 187 -21.51 36.17 -11.39
C THR A 187 -22.35 36.73 -12.54
N PRO A 188 -23.68 36.49 -12.60
CA PRO A 188 -24.52 37.07 -13.63
C PRO A 188 -24.75 38.55 -13.33
N THR A 189 -23.84 39.42 -13.82
CA THR A 189 -24.10 40.85 -13.88
C THR A 189 -25.01 41.11 -15.08
N ASN A 190 -26.26 41.41 -14.77
CA ASN A 190 -27.29 41.79 -15.72
C ASN A 190 -26.91 43.11 -16.41
N SER A 191 -26.46 43.06 -17.66
CA SER A 191 -26.36 44.25 -18.52
C SER A 191 -26.65 43.89 -19.96
N HIS A 192 -27.57 44.65 -20.54
CA HIS A 192 -28.17 44.45 -21.85
C HIS A 192 -27.16 44.61 -23.00
N GLY A 193 -27.25 43.72 -23.98
CA GLY A 193 -26.96 44.03 -25.39
C GLY A 193 -25.59 43.63 -25.96
N ARG A 194 -25.68 42.81 -27.02
CA ARG A 194 -24.69 42.48 -28.07
C ARG A 194 -23.62 41.41 -27.81
N SER A 195 -23.77 40.30 -28.54
CA SER A 195 -22.69 39.49 -29.13
C SER A 195 -22.13 40.20 -30.39
N PRO A 196 -20.95 39.85 -30.97
CA PRO A 196 -20.44 38.48 -31.11
C PRO A 196 -18.92 38.23 -30.87
N THR A 197 -18.63 36.99 -30.47
CA THR A 197 -17.41 36.19 -30.76
C THR A 197 -16.03 36.83 -30.55
N ALA A 198 -15.36 36.44 -29.45
CA ALA A 198 -13.91 36.53 -29.29
C ALA A 198 -13.37 35.18 -28.74
N PRO A 199 -12.22 34.68 -29.21
CA PRO A 199 -11.66 33.42 -28.73
C PRO A 199 -11.15 33.56 -27.29
N LEU A 200 -11.27 32.47 -26.54
CA LEU A 200 -10.82 32.30 -25.15
C LEU A 200 -9.34 32.71 -25.01
N GLY A 201 -9.10 33.90 -24.48
CA GLY A 201 -7.78 34.36 -24.10
C GLY A 201 -7.37 33.71 -22.78
N HIS A 202 -6.53 32.68 -22.84
CA HIS A 202 -5.76 32.25 -21.68
C HIS A 202 -4.83 33.39 -21.27
N ARG A 203 -5.18 34.08 -20.17
CA ARG A 203 -4.33 35.14 -19.60
C ARG A 203 -3.23 34.49 -18.78
N TYR A 204 -2.06 34.31 -19.38
CA TYR A 204 -0.85 33.94 -18.66
C TYR A 204 -0.39 35.13 -17.80
N TYR A 205 -0.46 34.99 -16.47
CA TYR A 205 0.20 35.93 -15.57
C TYR A 205 1.60 35.40 -15.27
N SER A 206 2.61 35.92 -15.97
CA SER A 206 4.02 35.68 -15.63
C SER A 206 4.48 36.75 -14.67
N SER A 207 4.41 36.51 -13.36
CA SER A 207 5.16 37.32 -12.40
C SER A 207 6.64 36.96 -12.51
N LYS A 208 7.44 37.82 -13.14
CA LYS A 208 8.90 37.75 -13.02
C LYS A 208 9.26 38.12 -11.57
N VAL A 209 9.57 37.14 -10.74
CA VAL A 209 10.34 37.38 -9.52
C VAL A 209 11.77 37.68 -9.96
N SER A 210 12.13 38.97 -10.05
CA SER A 210 13.53 39.34 -10.29
C SER A 210 14.30 39.22 -8.99
N SER A 211 15.07 38.16 -8.83
CA SER A 211 16.18 38.16 -7.88
C SER A 211 17.38 38.84 -8.53
N SER A 212 17.70 40.06 -8.07
CA SER A 212 18.96 40.74 -8.42
C SER A 212 20.16 39.89 -7.99
N PRO A 213 21.20 39.73 -8.83
CA PRO A 213 22.41 39.02 -8.45
C PRO A 213 23.37 39.98 -7.75
N SER A 214 23.62 39.77 -6.46
CA SER A 214 24.83 40.26 -5.79
C SER A 214 25.72 39.06 -5.47
N SER A 215 26.66 38.77 -6.36
CA SER A 215 27.85 38.01 -6.03
C SER A 215 29.07 38.71 -6.63
N PRO A 216 30.05 39.13 -5.81
CA PRO A 216 31.35 39.53 -6.30
C PRO A 216 32.12 38.28 -6.75
N GLN A 217 32.59 38.32 -7.99
CA GLN A 217 33.46 37.32 -8.59
C GLN A 217 34.73 37.15 -7.74
N THR A 218 35.02 35.92 -7.31
CA THR A 218 36.40 35.51 -7.02
C THR A 218 36.79 34.44 -8.04
N ARG A 219 37.61 34.86 -9.00
CA ARG A 219 38.37 33.96 -9.88
C ARG A 219 39.36 33.18 -9.02
N CYS A 220 39.36 31.86 -9.14
CA CYS A 220 40.55 31.07 -8.87
C CYS A 220 40.66 29.99 -9.95
N ASN A 221 41.54 30.25 -10.93
CA ASN A 221 42.03 29.24 -11.87
C ASN A 221 43.13 28.46 -11.17
N LEU A 222 43.01 27.14 -11.05
CA LEU A 222 44.20 26.28 -11.01
C LEU A 222 43.95 24.96 -11.75
N ARG A 223 44.82 24.76 -12.74
CA ARG A 223 45.05 23.60 -13.61
C ARG A 223 45.15 22.25 -12.87
N GLN A 224 44.66 21.23 -13.59
CA GLN A 224 45.22 19.88 -13.80
C GLN A 224 45.62 19.00 -12.60
N ARG A 225 44.96 17.83 -12.53
CA ARG A 225 45.41 16.45 -12.17
C ARG A 225 44.19 15.75 -11.56
N GLY A 226 43.75 14.54 -11.90
CA GLY A 226 44.18 13.51 -12.84
C GLY A 226 43.17 12.37 -12.71
N PHE A 227 42.92 11.67 -13.81
CA PHE A 227 42.22 10.39 -13.88
C PHE A 227 42.78 9.39 -12.85
N CYS A 228 41.91 8.68 -12.13
CA CYS A 228 42.22 7.34 -11.64
C CYS A 228 40.97 6.45 -11.68
N SER A 229 40.88 5.73 -12.80
CA SER A 229 40.28 4.40 -12.91
C SER A 229 41.16 3.41 -12.17
N THR A 230 40.57 2.49 -11.40
CA THR A 230 41.10 1.13 -11.26
C THR A 230 39.98 0.14 -11.05
N SER A 231 39.67 -0.59 -12.11
CA SER A 231 39.05 -1.92 -12.04
C SER A 231 40.14 -2.98 -12.24
N ARG A 232 40.12 -4.00 -11.37
CA ARG A 232 40.33 -5.43 -11.66
C ARG A 232 41.78 -5.96 -11.83
N LEU A 233 42.21 -6.91 -10.96
CA LEU A 233 42.44 -8.35 -11.24
C LEU A 233 43.33 -9.05 -10.18
N GLY A 234 42.92 -10.27 -9.77
CA GLY A 234 43.75 -11.45 -9.46
C GLY A 234 44.79 -11.36 -8.32
N SER A 235 44.92 -12.31 -7.40
CA SER A 235 44.91 -13.76 -7.63
C SER A 235 45.40 -14.51 -6.36
N ARG A 236 45.13 -15.83 -6.33
CA ARG A 236 45.83 -16.92 -5.61
C ARG A 236 45.32 -17.40 -4.24
N LEU A 237 44.75 -18.60 -4.31
CA LEU A 237 44.75 -19.70 -3.32
C LEU A 237 46.11 -19.93 -2.65
N PRO A 238 46.10 -20.59 -1.48
CA PRO A 238 46.83 -21.85 -1.38
C PRO A 238 45.99 -23.02 -0.84
N ARG A 239 46.55 -24.20 -1.03
CA ARG A 239 45.99 -25.56 -0.93
C ARG A 239 46.43 -26.21 0.38
N ALA A 240 45.49 -26.93 1.01
CA ALA A 240 45.60 -28.12 1.88
C ALA A 240 46.48 -28.13 3.16
N ALA A 241 45.88 -28.57 4.27
CA ALA A 241 46.42 -29.62 5.16
C ALA A 241 45.36 -30.10 6.18
N SER A 242 44.92 -31.37 6.08
CA SER A 242 44.56 -32.20 7.24
C SER A 242 45.86 -32.77 7.82
N PRO A 243 45.96 -33.04 9.14
CA PRO A 243 45.66 -34.40 9.62
C PRO A 243 45.18 -34.51 11.09
N ARG A 244 44.17 -35.35 11.34
CA ARG A 244 44.16 -36.54 12.25
C ARG A 244 42.72 -36.99 12.49
#